data_AF-A0A9P3B0B7-F1
#
_entry.id   AF-A0A9P3B0B7-F1
#
_cell.length_a   1.000
_cell.length_b   1.000
_cell.length_c   1.000
_cell.angle_alpha   90.00
_cell.angle_beta   90.00
_cell.angle_gamma   90.00
#
_symmetry.space_group_name_H-M   'P 1'
#
loop_
_entity.id
_entity.type
_entity.pdbx_description
1 polymer ?
#
loop_
_entity_poly.entity_id
_entity_poly.type
_entity_poly.pdbx_seq_one_letter_code
_entity_poly.pdbx_strand_id
1 'polypeptide(L)'
;MAEATQSAAEARRDLLAVVARRILTDLVPSGKSAKLSKSLADWHRLDFKTFQAELKKQYKTAIPLEDRDAWQAYLEKSRARITELNAEITRHEKVIDAEVYKLFKLTPEEIDLIEAGSAEGEGHSSEIGQRCRH
;
A
#
# COMPACT_ATOMS: atom_id res chain seq x y z
N MET A 1 -10.08 18.19 10.21
CA MET A 1 -10.24 17.04 9.29
C MET A 1 -9.09 16.97 8.28
N ALA A 2 -8.78 18.04 7.55
CA ALA A 2 -7.60 18.07 6.66
C ALA A 2 -6.28 17.68 7.34
N GLU A 3 -6.00 18.21 8.53
CA GLU A 3 -4.81 17.84 9.31
C GLU A 3 -4.80 16.36 9.72
N ALA A 4 -5.97 15.78 10.01
CA ALA A 4 -6.09 14.36 10.35
C ALA A 4 -5.87 13.47 9.12
N THR A 5 -6.38 13.86 7.94
CA THR A 5 -6.08 13.18 6.66
C THR A 5 -4.58 13.20 6.38
N GLN A 6 -3.95 14.36 6.53
CA GLN A 6 -2.51 14.51 6.32
C GLN A 6 -1.71 13.65 7.29
N SER A 7 -2.05 13.68 8.58
CA SER A 7 -1.37 12.88 9.60
C SER A 7 -1.50 11.36 9.33
N ALA A 8 -2.69 10.89 8.94
CA ALA A 8 -2.89 9.50 8.55
C ALA A 8 -2.09 9.11 7.28
N ALA A 9 -2.03 9.99 6.28
CA ALA A 9 -1.23 9.80 5.08
C ALA A 9 0.27 9.74 5.36
N GLU A 10 0.76 10.61 6.25
CA GLU A 10 2.15 10.63 6.72
C GLU A 10 2.49 9.35 7.49
N ALA A 11 1.63 8.93 8.43
CA ALA A 11 1.81 7.69 9.17
C ALA A 11 1.88 6.47 8.25
N ARG A 12 1.04 6.43 7.20
CA ARG A 12 1.06 5.37 6.18
C ARG A 12 2.37 5.38 5.41
N ARG A 13 2.80 6.56 4.93
CA ARG A 13 4.05 6.73 4.18
C ARG A 13 5.25 6.27 5.01
N ASP A 14 5.30 6.68 6.26
CA ASP A 14 6.42 6.40 7.14
C ASP A 14 6.48 4.91 7.50
N LEU A 15 5.32 4.27 7.73
CA LEU A 15 5.24 2.82 7.92
C LEU A 15 5.71 2.05 6.67
N LEU A 16 5.25 2.44 5.48
CA LEU A 16 5.70 1.86 4.21
C LEU A 16 7.22 1.97 4.06
N ALA A 17 7.78 3.16 4.34
CA ALA A 17 9.20 3.43 4.20
C ALA A 17 10.04 2.66 5.22
N VAL A 18 9.62 2.60 6.49
CA VAL A 18 10.30 1.85 7.55
C VAL A 18 10.33 0.36 7.24
N VAL A 19 9.19 -0.23 6.85
CA VAL A 19 9.13 -1.66 6.53
C VAL A 19 9.97 -1.96 5.29
N ALA A 20 9.87 -1.15 4.23
CA ALA A 20 10.70 -1.31 3.03
C ALA A 20 12.20 -1.25 3.35
N ARG A 21 12.62 -0.31 4.20
CA ARG A 21 14.01 -0.21 4.67
C ARG A 21 14.43 -1.47 5.43
N ARG A 22 13.61 -1.96 6.35
CA ARG A 22 13.91 -3.19 7.10
C ARG A 22 14.02 -4.41 6.20
N ILE A 23 13.14 -4.55 5.20
CA ILE A 23 13.25 -5.62 4.19
C ILE A 23 14.61 -5.53 3.49
N LEU A 24 15.04 -4.34 3.07
CA LEU A 24 16.34 -4.14 2.44
C LEU A 24 17.53 -4.43 3.37
N THR A 25 17.45 -4.04 4.64
CA THR A 25 18.56 -4.18 5.59
C THR A 25 18.67 -5.60 6.15
N ASP A 26 17.55 -6.23 6.47
CA ASP A 26 17.50 -7.47 7.24
C ASP A 26 17.36 -8.71 6.32
N LEU A 27 16.73 -8.58 5.15
CA LEU A 27 16.41 -9.71 4.27
C LEU A 27 17.14 -9.68 2.92
N VAL A 28 17.74 -8.55 2.54
CA VAL A 28 18.50 -8.44 1.30
C VAL A 28 20.00 -8.39 1.64
N PRO A 29 20.80 -9.36 1.16
CA PRO A 29 22.24 -9.37 1.40
C PRO A 29 22.92 -8.09 0.94
N SER A 30 23.84 -7.60 1.77
CA SER A 30 24.64 -6.40 1.52
C SER A 30 25.35 -6.51 0.15
N GLY A 31 25.16 -5.47 -0.68
CA GLY A 31 25.74 -5.39 -2.03
C GLY A 31 24.83 -5.86 -3.17
N LYS A 32 23.64 -6.42 -2.91
CA LYS A 32 22.73 -6.89 -3.99
C LYS A 32 21.86 -5.79 -4.61
N SER A 33 21.42 -4.79 -3.84
CA SER A 33 20.64 -3.65 -4.37
C SER A 33 20.51 -2.52 -3.35
N ALA A 34 20.47 -1.27 -3.83
CA ALA A 34 20.12 -0.10 -3.02
C ALA A 34 18.60 0.14 -2.91
N LYS A 35 17.77 -0.56 -3.69
CA LYS A 35 16.31 -0.37 -3.78
C LYS A 35 15.55 -1.70 -3.91
N LEU A 36 14.30 -1.71 -3.47
CA LEU A 36 13.39 -2.84 -3.70
C LEU A 36 13.05 -2.99 -5.18
N SER A 37 12.82 -4.22 -5.64
CA SER A 37 12.26 -4.49 -6.96
C SER A 37 10.87 -3.86 -7.08
N LYS A 38 10.39 -3.64 -8.30
CA LYS A 38 9.02 -3.14 -8.51
C LYS A 38 7.97 -4.04 -7.85
N SER A 39 8.17 -5.37 -7.85
CA SER A 39 7.25 -6.32 -7.19
C SER A 39 7.26 -6.22 -5.67
N LEU A 40 8.40 -5.92 -5.05
CA LEU A 40 8.51 -5.81 -3.59
C LEU A 40 8.31 -4.39 -3.07
N ALA A 41 8.30 -3.37 -3.94
CA ALA A 41 7.87 -2.01 -3.58
C ALA A 41 6.43 -2.01 -3.05
N ASP A 42 5.56 -2.86 -3.62
CA ASP A 42 4.18 -3.06 -3.20
C ASP A 42 4.01 -4.22 -2.20
N TRP A 43 5.00 -4.47 -1.33
CA TRP A 43 5.00 -5.59 -0.38
C TRP A 43 3.70 -5.71 0.45
N HIS A 44 3.07 -4.58 0.77
CA HIS A 44 1.84 -4.53 1.57
C HIS A 44 0.61 -5.13 0.85
N ARG A 45 0.68 -5.26 -0.48
CA ARG A 45 -0.36 -5.88 -1.31
C ARG A 45 -0.15 -7.40 -1.50
N LEU A 46 1.01 -7.92 -1.10
CA LEU A 46 1.35 -9.33 -1.24
C LEU A 46 0.96 -10.12 0.02
N ASP A 47 0.45 -11.34 -0.18
CA ASP A 47 0.41 -12.32 0.91
C ASP A 47 1.82 -12.83 1.22
N PHE A 48 2.00 -13.42 2.40
CA PHE A 48 3.32 -13.79 2.89
C PHE A 48 4.03 -14.84 2.01
N LYS A 49 3.27 -15.75 1.37
CA LYS A 49 3.84 -16.76 0.47
C LYS A 49 4.34 -16.10 -0.82
N THR A 50 3.56 -15.19 -1.39
CA THR A 50 3.96 -14.42 -2.58
C THR A 50 5.16 -13.52 -2.29
N PHE A 51 5.20 -12.87 -1.12
CA PHE A 51 6.33 -12.07 -0.67
C PHE A 51 7.63 -12.88 -0.61
N GLN A 52 7.61 -14.07 0.01
CA GLN A 52 8.77 -14.96 0.08
C GLN A 52 9.23 -15.44 -1.31
N ALA A 53 8.29 -15.75 -2.20
CA ALA A 53 8.60 -16.16 -3.56
C ALA A 53 9.32 -15.03 -4.33
N GLU A 54 8.85 -13.78 -4.19
CA GLU A 54 9.51 -12.63 -4.80
C GLU A 54 10.88 -12.34 -4.18
N LEU A 55 11.07 -12.45 -2.86
CA LEU A 55 12.40 -12.36 -2.24
C LEU A 55 13.39 -13.38 -2.81
N LYS A 56 12.97 -14.64 -2.93
CA LYS A 56 13.80 -15.71 -3.51
C LYS A 56 14.07 -15.48 -4.99
N LYS A 57 13.10 -14.98 -5.74
CA LYS A 57 13.24 -14.71 -7.18
C LYS A 57 14.22 -13.57 -7.44
N GLN A 58 14.03 -12.44 -6.77
CA GLN A 58 14.74 -11.17 -7.02
C GLN A 58 16.12 -11.14 -6.34
N TYR A 59 16.19 -11.59 -5.08
CA TYR A 59 17.39 -11.46 -4.26
C TYR A 59 18.07 -12.79 -3.95
N LYS A 60 17.53 -13.91 -4.44
CA LYS A 60 18.05 -15.28 -4.17
C LYS A 60 18.22 -15.53 -2.67
N THR A 61 17.34 -14.96 -1.86
CA THR A 61 17.36 -15.03 -0.39
C THR A 61 16.00 -15.51 0.10
N ALA A 62 15.99 -16.21 1.24
CA ALA A 62 14.78 -16.66 1.91
C ALA A 62 14.89 -16.30 3.39
N ILE A 63 13.73 -16.10 4.02
CA ILE A 63 13.66 -15.86 5.47
C ILE A 63 13.98 -17.19 6.17
N PRO A 64 14.95 -17.22 7.11
CA PRO A 64 15.22 -18.38 7.95
C PRO A 64 13.96 -18.88 8.65
N LEU A 65 13.85 -20.18 8.91
CA LEU A 65 12.65 -20.76 9.52
C LEU A 65 12.39 -20.19 10.91
N GLU A 66 13.44 -19.97 11.70
CA GLU A 66 13.39 -19.40 13.05
C GLU A 66 12.84 -17.97 13.09
N ASP A 67 13.10 -17.16 12.05
CA ASP A 67 12.63 -15.78 11.96
C ASP A 67 11.30 -15.65 11.21
N ARG A 68 10.84 -16.73 10.55
CA ARG A 68 9.72 -16.69 9.60
C ARG A 68 8.43 -16.20 10.25
N ASP A 69 8.09 -16.74 11.42
CA ASP A 69 6.85 -16.41 12.12
C ASP A 69 6.86 -14.95 12.60
N ALA A 70 8.01 -14.48 13.09
CA ALA A 70 8.19 -13.09 13.50
C ALA A 70 8.03 -12.12 12.32
N TRP A 71 8.63 -12.45 11.17
CA TRP A 71 8.47 -11.66 9.95
C TRP A 71 7.05 -11.69 9.41
N GLN A 72 6.39 -12.86 9.42
CA GLN A 72 5.02 -12.99 8.97
C GLN A 72 4.10 -12.11 9.82
N ALA A 73 4.15 -12.26 11.15
CA ALA A 73 3.33 -11.47 12.07
C ALA A 73 3.60 -9.97 11.94
N TYR A 74 4.87 -9.58 11.77
CA TYR A 74 5.24 -8.17 11.57
C TYR A 74 4.67 -7.58 10.28
N LEU A 75 4.78 -8.31 9.16
CA LEU A 75 4.25 -7.87 7.87
C LEU A 75 2.72 -7.83 7.87
N GLU A 76 2.06 -8.83 8.45
CA GLU A 76 0.60 -8.89 8.56
C GLU A 76 0.06 -7.75 9.41
N LYS A 77 0.66 -7.50 10.59
CA LYS A 77 0.31 -6.35 11.43
C LYS A 77 0.50 -5.02 10.70
N SER A 78 1.61 -4.88 9.97
CA SER A 78 1.90 -3.66 9.21
C SER A 78 0.90 -3.46 8.07
N ARG A 79 0.50 -4.53 7.38
CA ARG A 79 -0.55 -4.51 6.34
C ARG A 79 -1.90 -4.10 6.91
N ALA A 80 -2.30 -4.69 8.05
CA ALA A 80 -3.53 -4.32 8.73
C ALA A 80 -3.55 -2.82 9.07
N ARG A 81 -2.43 -2.30 9.60
CA ARG A 81 -2.31 -0.87 9.91
C ARG A 81 -2.39 0.02 8.67
N ILE A 82 -1.81 -0.39 7.54
CA ILE A 82 -1.94 0.34 6.26
C ILE A 82 -3.40 0.34 5.79
N THR A 83 -4.11 -0.78 5.91
CA THR A 83 -5.53 -0.86 5.57
C THR A 83 -6.38 0.06 6.44
N GLU A 84 -6.13 0.09 7.75
CA GLU A 84 -6.80 1.03 8.68
C GLU A 84 -6.55 2.48 8.27
N LEU A 85 -5.28 2.86 8.04
CA LEU A 85 -4.91 4.22 7.66
C LEU A 85 -5.55 4.63 6.33
N ASN A 86 -5.63 3.73 5.34
CA ASN A 86 -6.34 3.99 4.09
C ASN A 86 -7.82 4.24 4.32
N ALA A 87 -8.48 3.44 5.18
CA ALA A 87 -9.88 3.64 5.51
C ALA A 87 -10.11 4.98 6.24
N GLU A 88 -9.21 5.37 7.14
CA GLU A 88 -9.25 6.68 7.81
C GLU A 88 -9.10 7.83 6.79
N ILE A 89 -8.13 7.73 5.88
CA ILE A 89 -7.90 8.72 4.81
C ILE A 89 -9.16 8.89 3.95
N THR A 90 -9.68 7.79 3.39
CA THR A 90 -10.89 7.82 2.55
C THR A 90 -12.10 8.38 3.32
N ARG A 91 -12.24 8.05 4.61
CA ARG A 91 -13.32 8.60 5.43
C ARG A 91 -13.19 10.12 5.57
N HIS A 92 -11.99 10.61 5.82
CA HIS A 92 -11.76 12.04 6.01
C HIS A 92 -11.84 12.82 4.70
N GLU A 93 -11.38 12.25 3.58
CA GLU A 93 -11.53 12.82 2.23
C GLU A 93 -13.00 13.05 1.91
N LYS A 94 -13.86 12.04 2.10
CA LYS A 94 -15.32 12.20 1.91
C LYS A 94 -15.96 13.31 2.74
N VAL A 95 -15.47 13.52 3.96
CA VAL A 95 -15.94 14.63 4.81
C VAL A 95 -15.49 15.97 4.24
N ILE A 96 -14.25 16.06 3.75
CA ILE A 96 -13.73 17.27 3.11
C ILE A 96 -14.51 17.57 1.83
N ASP A 97 -14.74 16.58 0.98
CA ASP A 97 -15.51 16.70 -0.26
C ASP A 97 -16.92 17.23 0.03
N ALA A 98 -17.61 16.68 1.04
CA ALA A 98 -18.92 17.16 1.44
C ALA A 98 -18.92 18.63 1.91
N GLU A 99 -17.89 19.08 2.62
CA GLU A 99 -17.76 20.49 3.02
C GLU A 99 -17.46 21.40 1.82
N VAL A 100 -16.64 20.94 0.87
CA VAL A 100 -16.36 21.65 -0.38
C VAL A 100 -17.64 21.79 -1.20
N TYR A 101 -18.39 20.72 -1.40
CA TYR A 101 -19.66 20.73 -2.14
C TYR A 101 -20.66 21.71 -1.53
N LYS A 102 -20.78 21.76 -0.20
CA LYS A 102 -21.62 22.74 0.50
C LYS A 102 -21.16 24.18 0.28
N LEU A 103 -19.84 24.44 0.33
CA LEU A 103 -19.28 25.77 0.12
C LEU A 103 -19.60 26.31 -1.28
N PHE A 104 -19.55 25.44 -2.29
CA PHE A 104 -19.87 25.77 -3.68
C PHE A 104 -21.36 25.59 -4.04
N LYS A 105 -22.17 25.10 -3.09
CA LYS A 105 -23.61 24.84 -3.26
C LYS A 105 -23.91 23.93 -4.46
N LEU A 106 -23.09 22.91 -4.66
CA LEU A 106 -23.28 21.97 -5.76
C LEU A 106 -24.57 21.18 -5.57
N THR A 107 -25.27 20.91 -6.68
CA THR A 107 -26.45 20.05 -6.68
C THR A 107 -26.05 18.58 -6.64
N PRO A 108 -26.94 17.66 -6.23
CA PRO A 108 -26.66 16.23 -6.27
C PRO A 108 -26.20 15.74 -7.64
N GLU A 109 -26.77 16.28 -8.73
CA GLU A 109 -26.41 15.91 -10.10
C GLU A 109 -24.99 16.34 -10.47
N GLU A 110 -24.54 17.51 -9.98
CA GLU A 110 -23.17 17.99 -10.17
C GLU A 110 -22.17 17.15 -9.36
N ILE A 111 -22.54 16.74 -8.14
CA ILE A 111 -21.73 15.87 -7.29
C ILE A 111 -21.59 14.49 -7.94
N ASP A 112 -22.68 13.88 -8.38
CA ASP A 112 -22.68 12.56 -9.03
C ASP A 112 -21.78 12.57 -10.28
N LEU A 113 -21.80 13.65 -11.06
CA LEU A 113 -20.95 13.81 -12.23
C LEU A 113 -19.45 13.86 -11.85
N ILE A 114 -19.10 14.57 -10.78
CA ILE A 114 -17.73 14.68 -10.27
C ILE A 114 -17.23 13.34 -9.72
N GLU A 115 -18.05 12.64 -8.93
CA GLU A 115 -17.68 11.34 -8.35
C GLU A 115 -17.56 10.25 -9.43
N ALA A 116 -18.45 10.26 -10.44
CA ALA A 116 -18.36 9.34 -11.58
C ALA A 116 -17.06 9.52 -12.37
N GLY A 117 -16.62 10.76 -12.59
CA GLY A 117 -15.34 11.05 -13.24
C GLY A 117 -14.10 10.68 -12.40
N SER A 118 -14.25 10.60 -11.07
CA SER A 118 -13.16 10.28 -10.15
C SER A 118 -12.97 8.76 -9.94
N ALA A 119 -14.03 7.96 -10.09
CA ALA A 119 -14.00 6.51 -9.84
C ALA A 119 -13.29 5.68 -10.92
N GLU A 120 -13.11 6.20 -12.14
CA GLU A 120 -12.50 5.44 -13.25
C GLU A 120 -10.97 5.20 -13.11
N GLY A 121 -10.32 5.81 -12.11
CA GLY A 121 -8.88 5.70 -11.87
C GLY A 121 -8.40 4.58 -10.93
N GLU A 122 -9.29 3.98 -10.11
CA GLU A 122 -8.86 3.12 -8.99
C GLU A 122 -8.82 1.61 -9.28
N GLY A 123 -9.30 1.18 -10.46
CA GLY A 123 -9.45 -0.25 -10.81
C GLY A 123 -8.25 -0.95 -11.48
N HIS A 124 -7.23 -0.22 -11.96
CA HIS A 124 -6.31 -0.78 -12.98
C HIS A 124 -5.06 -1.53 -12.47
N SER A 125 -4.96 -1.84 -11.17
CA SER A 125 -3.74 -2.45 -10.62
C SER A 125 -3.84 -3.95 -10.28
N SER A 126 -4.89 -4.66 -10.75
CA SER A 126 -5.11 -6.08 -10.42
C SER A 126 -4.80 -7.09 -11.53
N GLU A 127 -4.40 -6.69 -12.75
CA GLU A 127 -4.31 -7.66 -13.88
C GLU A 127 -2.95 -7.84 -14.55
N ILE A 128 -1.84 -7.41 -13.93
CA ILE A 128 -0.49 -7.77 -14.42
C ILE A 128 0.03 -9.00 -13.68
N GLY A 129 -0.72 -10.10 -13.75
CA GLY A 129 -0.41 -11.35 -13.03
C GLY A 129 -0.56 -12.63 -13.85
N GLN A 130 -1.05 -12.58 -15.09
CA GLN A 130 -1.20 -13.77 -15.93
C GLN A 130 -0.84 -13.48 -17.39
N ARG A 131 0.46 -13.48 -17.69
CA ARG A 131 0.93 -13.75 -19.06
C ARG A 131 2.40 -14.16 -19.06
N CYS A 132 2.63 -15.42 -18.68
CA CYS A 132 3.79 -16.23 -19.07
C CYS A 132 3.43 -17.70 -18.83
N ARG A 133 2.72 -18.34 -19.77
CA ARG A 133 2.69 -19.80 -19.95
C ARG A 133 2.14 -20.14 -21.35
N HIS A 134 3.01 -20.08 -22.35
CA HIS A 134 3.37 -21.16 -23.28
C HIS A 134 4.22 -20.57 -24.40
#